data_AF-A0A6P9B6F6-F1
#
_entry.id   AF-A0A6P9B6F6-F1
#
_cell.length_a   1.000
_cell.length_b   1.000
_cell.length_c   1.000
_cell.angle_alpha   90.00
_cell.angle_beta   90.00
_cell.angle_gamma   90.00
#
_symmetry.space_group_name_H-M   'P 1'
#
loop_
_entity.id
_entity.type
_entity.pdbx_description
1 polymer ?
#
loop_
_entity_poly.entity_id
_entity_poly.type
_entity_poly.pdbx_seq_one_letter_code
_entity_poly.pdbx_strand_id
1 'polypeptide(L)' 'MANSGLQLLGFVLALMGLIANLTATILPQWRVSSFADGSIITAQSYYLGLWMECVWQSTGQLQCKVYDSMLALGGE' A
#
# COMPACT_ATOMS: atom_id res chain seq x y z
N MET A 1 -11.43 -34.88 -22.46
CA MET A 1 -11.95 -34.60 -21.10
C MET A 1 -10.99 -33.63 -20.43
N ALA A 2 -11.49 -32.57 -19.78
CA ALA A 2 -10.64 -31.63 -19.08
C ALA A 2 -9.88 -32.36 -17.96
N ASN A 3 -8.56 -32.16 -17.87
CA ASN A 3 -7.74 -32.80 -16.85
C ASN A 3 -8.08 -32.20 -15.48
N SER A 4 -8.77 -32.95 -14.63
CA SER A 4 -9.23 -32.49 -13.31
C SER A 4 -8.09 -31.98 -12.43
N GLY A 5 -6.88 -32.54 -12.57
CA GLY A 5 -5.70 -32.06 -11.84
C GLY A 5 -5.29 -30.63 -12.21
N LEU A 6 -5.41 -30.25 -13.49
CA LEU A 6 -5.07 -28.90 -13.95
C LEU A 6 -6.12 -27.86 -13.47
N GLN A 7 -7.39 -28.27 -13.40
CA GLN A 7 -8.48 -27.41 -12.91
C GLN A 7 -8.34 -27.13 -11.40
N LEU A 8 -8.00 -28.14 -10.60
CA LEU A 8 -7.74 -27.96 -9.17
C LEU A 8 -6.53 -27.05 -8.93
N LEU A 9 -5.44 -27.26 -9.67
CA LEU A 9 -4.24 -26.43 -9.59
C LEU A 9 -4.56 -24.98 -9.94
N GLY A 10 -5.27 -24.73 -11.05
CA GLY A 10 -5.70 -23.39 -11.43
C GLY A 10 -6.57 -22.70 -10.37
N PHE A 11 -7.50 -23.44 -9.75
CA PHE A 11 -8.34 -22.92 -8.68
C PHE A 11 -7.53 -22.51 -7.44
N VAL A 12 -6.58 -23.34 -7.00
CA VAL A 12 -5.72 -23.03 -5.86
C VAL A 12 -4.83 -21.81 -6.13
N LEU A 13 -4.23 -21.71 -7.32
CA LEU A 13 -3.47 -20.52 -7.71
C LEU A 13 -4.33 -19.25 -7.75
N ALA A 14 -5.56 -19.34 -8.26
CA ALA A 14 -6.48 -18.20 -8.30
C ALA A 14 -6.84 -17.70 -6.88
N LEU A 15 -7.10 -18.62 -5.95
CA LEU A 15 -7.36 -18.29 -4.54
C LEU A 15 -6.16 -17.60 -3.88
N MET A 16 -4.95 -18.12 -4.09
CA MET A 16 -3.72 -17.49 -3.57
C MET A 16 -3.52 -16.09 -4.16
N GLY A 17 -3.75 -15.92 -5.46
CA GLY A 17 -3.70 -14.61 -6.12
C GLY A 17 -4.70 -13.61 -5.54
N LEU A 18 -5.91 -14.07 -5.22
CA LEU A 18 -6.94 -13.24 -4.60
C LEU A 18 -6.53 -12.77 -3.19
N ILE A 19 -5.98 -13.66 -2.37
CA ILE A 19 -5.48 -13.32 -1.03
C ILE A 19 -4.31 -12.33 -1.11
N ALA A 20 -3.39 -12.53 -2.05
CA ALA A 20 -2.27 -11.63 -2.27
C ALA A 20 -2.74 -10.23 -2.70
N ASN A 21 -3.72 -10.17 -3.61
CA ASN A 21 -4.29 -8.89 -4.06
C ASN A 21 -4.99 -8.13 -2.93
N LEU A 22 -5.78 -8.83 -2.10
CA LEU A 22 -6.40 -8.23 -0.92
C LEU A 22 -5.34 -7.66 0.03
N THR A 23 -4.29 -8.44 0.33
CA THR A 23 -3.20 -8.00 1.19
C THR A 23 -2.49 -6.78 0.62
N ALA A 24 -2.21 -6.75 -0.69
CA ALA A 24 -1.59 -5.62 -1.37
C ALA A 24 -2.45 -4.35 -1.27
N THR A 25 -3.77 -4.45 -1.40
CA THR A 25 -4.67 -3.28 -1.30
C THR A 25 -4.73 -2.64 0.08
N ILE A 26 -4.52 -3.42 1.14
CA ILE A 26 -4.57 -2.92 2.53
C ILE A 26 -3.23 -2.32 2.93
N LEU A 27 -2.13 -2.81 2.36
CA LEU A 27 -0.78 -2.39 2.70
C LEU A 27 -0.52 -0.93 2.29
N PRO A 28 0.05 -0.07 3.14
CA PRO A 28 0.27 1.34 2.85
C PRO A 28 1.56 1.63 2.06
N GLN A 29 2.19 0.61 1.47
CA GLN A 29 3.51 0.71 0.83
C GLN A 29 3.44 0.84 -0.70
N TRP A 30 2.42 1.53 -1.21
CA TRP A 30 2.22 1.69 -2.66
C TRP A 30 3.20 2.67 -3.28
N ARG A 31 3.45 3.81 -2.62
CA ARG A 31 4.45 4.80 -3.01
C ARG A 31 5.24 5.21 -1.78
N VAL A 32 6.56 5.06 -1.83
CA VAL A 32 7.45 5.51 -0.76
C VAL A 32 8.20 6.74 -1.26
N SER A 33 7.99 7.88 -0.60
CA SER A 33 8.72 9.11 -0.86
C SER A 33 9.61 9.41 0.35
N SER A 34 10.92 9.42 0.15
CA SER A 34 11.87 9.66 1.24
C SER A 34 12.14 11.14 1.49
N PHE A 35 11.84 12.05 0.55
CA PHE A 35 12.00 13.50 0.71
C PHE A 35 11.09 14.22 -0.30
N ALA A 36 9.98 14.81 0.16
CA ALA A 36 9.12 15.65 -0.67
C ALA A 36 9.20 17.09 -0.18
N ASP A 37 9.94 17.88 -0.95
CA ASP A 37 9.78 19.31 -1.17
C ASP A 37 9.66 20.25 0.06
N GLY A 38 10.74 20.98 0.35
CA GLY A 38 10.63 22.30 0.99
C GLY A 38 11.03 22.44 2.46
N SER A 39 11.27 21.38 3.24
CA SER A 39 11.77 21.56 4.62
C SER A 39 12.84 20.53 5.04
N ILE A 40 14.10 20.89 4.77
CA ILE A 40 15.35 20.23 5.17
C ILE A 40 15.51 20.12 6.72
N ILE A 41 14.53 20.57 7.51
CA ILE A 41 14.62 20.66 8.98
C ILE A 41 14.02 19.40 9.67
N THR A 42 13.25 18.56 8.98
CA THR A 42 12.80 17.26 9.51
C THR A 42 12.91 16.16 8.46
N ALA A 43 13.86 15.23 8.61
CA ALA A 43 13.85 14.00 7.81
C ALA A 43 12.57 13.21 8.13
N GLN A 44 11.69 13.07 7.14
CA GLN A 44 10.42 12.37 7.26
C GLN A 44 10.27 11.44 6.05
N SER A 45 10.07 10.15 6.29
CA SER A 45 9.71 9.21 5.22
C SER A 45 8.20 9.04 5.16
N TYR A 46 7.64 9.24 3.98
CA TYR A 46 6.21 9.09 3.71
C TYR A 46 5.95 7.75 3.03
N TYR A 47 5.02 7.00 3.60
CA TYR A 47 4.46 5.77 3.05
C TYR A 47 3.03 6.07 2.63
N LEU A 48 2.85 6.22 1.32
CA LEU A 48 1.56 6.51 0.71
C LEU A 48 0.92 5.18 0.32
N GLY A 49 -0.16 4.84 1.02
CA GLY A 49 -1.03 3.73 0.68
C GLY A 49 -2.17 4.14 -0.24
N LEU A 50 -3.02 3.18 -0.61
CA LEU A 50 -4.23 3.47 -1.38
C LEU A 50 -5.34 4.14 -0.55
N TRP A 51 -5.34 3.90 0.77
CA TRP A 51 -6.41 4.34 1.69
C TRP A 51 -5.91 5.21 2.83
N MET A 52 -4.62 5.15 3.13
CA MET A 52 -4.00 5.86 4.24
C MET A 52 -2.60 6.30 3.86
N GLU A 53 -2.16 7.41 4.43
CA GLU A 53 -0.78 7.87 4.42
C GLU A 53 -0.17 7.70 5.81
N CYS A 54 1.06 7.24 5.87
CA CYS A 54 1.82 7.15 7.11
C CYS A 54 3.12 7.95 6.97
N VAL A 55 3.39 8.83 7.92
CA VAL A 55 4.65 9.56 8.01
C VAL A 55 5.47 9.04 9.19
N TRP A 56 6.73 8.71 8.91
CA TRP A 56 7.72 8.36 9.92
C TRP A 56 8.63 9.55 10.15
N GLN A 57 8.56 10.14 11.34
CA GLN A 57 9.34 11.33 11.68
C GLN A 57 10.58 10.96 12.50
N SER A 58 11.68 11.72 12.35
CA SER A 58 12.92 11.56 13.13
C SER A 58 12.72 11.68 14.67
N THR A 59 11.60 12.26 15.12
CA THR A 59 11.15 12.29 16.53
C THR A 59 10.67 10.93 17.04
N GLY A 60 10.68 9.87 16.21
CA GLY A 60 10.28 8.51 16.58
C GLY A 60 8.76 8.28 16.57
N GLN A 61 7.99 9.25 16.08
CA GLN A 61 6.54 9.14 15.98
C GLN A 61 6.14 8.65 14.58
N LEU A 62 5.34 7.58 14.54
CA LEU A 62 4.60 7.14 13.35
C LEU A 62 3.21 7.76 13.42
N GLN A 63 2.88 8.62 12.45
CA GLN A 63 1.54 9.19 12.34
C GLN A 63 0.90 8.67 11.06
N CYS A 64 -0.18 7.90 11.18
CA CYS A 64 -0.96 7.41 10.06
C CYS A 64 -2.31 8.13 10.02
N LYS A 65 -2.69 8.59 8.83
CA LYS A 65 -3.96 9.28 8.58
C LYS A 65 -4.67 8.62 7.41
N VAL A 66 -5.96 8.35 7.58
CA VAL A 66 -6.83 7.84 6.50
C VAL A 66 -7.24 9.03 5.63
N TYR A 67 -7.28 8.83 4.31
CA TYR A 67 -7.72 9.87 3.39
C TYR A 67 -9.22 10.18 3.61
N ASP A 68 -9.54 11.46 3.79
CA ASP A 68 -10.91 11.94 4.00
C ASP A 68 -11.73 11.90 2.68
N SER A 69 -11.05 11.93 1.53
CA SER A 69 -11.67 11.87 0.20
C SER A 69 -10.72 11.28 -0.84
N MET A 70 -11.26 10.73 -1.93
CA MET A 70 -10.45 10.18 -3.04
C MET A 70 -9.61 11.24 -3.75
N LEU A 71 -9.98 12.53 -3.67
CA LEU A 71 -9.19 13.63 -4.22
C LEU A 71 -7.88 13.84 -3.45
N ALA A 72 -7.82 13.42 -2.17
CA ALA A 72 -6.61 13.47 -1.38
C ALA A 72 -5.58 12.39 -1.80
N LEU A 73 -6.00 11.38 -2.55
CA LEU A 73 -5.13 10.33 -3.08
C LEU A 73 -4.48 10.81 -4.39
N GLY A 74 -3.32 11.47 -4.29
CA GLY A 74 -2.57 11.97 -5.46
C GLY A 74 -2.80 13.45 -5.79
N GLY A 75 -3.47 14.19 -4.91
CA GLY A 75 -3.47 15.65 -4.91
C GLY A 75 -2.11 16.18 -4.44
N GLU A 76 -1.12 16.12 -5.31
CA GLU A 76 0.03 17.05 -5.30
C GLU A 76 -0.44 18.43 -5.78
#